data_AF-A0A7K4H6D9-F1
#
_entry.id   AF-A0A7K4H6D9-F1
#
_cell.length_a   1.000
_cell.length_b   1.000
_cell.length_c   1.000
_cell.angle_alpha   90.00
_cell.angle_beta   90.00
_cell.angle_gamma   90.00
#
_symmetry.space_group_name_H-M   'P 1'
#
loop_
_entity.id
_entity.type
_entity.pdbx_description
1 polymer ?
#
loop_
_entity_poly.entity_id
_entity_poly.type
_entity_poly.pdbx_seq_one_letter_code
_entity_poly.pdbx_strand_id
1 'polypeptide(L)'
;MAKKRKNRVKRGHQIAILIGLHDDDAVFWKIYSESIRFHSRLKRGRKRKSQNKKHLYHFHEEIINTLRAIIKEGIRSVILLSPPKEEYSDEFLNHVNKHHSWLLKKGDKQVVFSKIMGNQAKTQKDVYYLKTQKYFKEIVDETSNQEGLLILEKLKEIINKNKKFSKILYTWREIDYELRLIKQNPNLPKPNYIILTEEFQKKPKNRNKTHRIIQIAKNLEIKTKIVKQESEAGAIVDQFGGLLCYFE
;
A
#
# COMPACT_ATOMS: atom_id res chain seq x y z
N MET A 1 31.84 18.28 24.49
CA MET A 1 31.53 18.13 23.05
C MET A 1 30.15 17.50 22.89
N ALA A 2 29.14 18.26 22.45
CA ALA A 2 27.80 17.72 22.23
C ALA A 2 27.79 16.79 21.00
N LYS A 3 27.46 15.50 21.18
CA LYS A 3 27.24 14.56 20.07
C LYS A 3 26.20 15.17 19.12
N LYS A 4 26.59 15.54 17.89
CA LYS A 4 25.65 15.88 16.81
C LYS A 4 24.62 14.75 16.72
N ARG A 5 23.37 15.03 17.10
CA ARG A 5 22.25 14.09 16.92
C ARG A 5 22.22 13.75 15.44
N LYS A 6 22.46 12.48 15.08
CA LYS A 6 22.24 11.99 13.71
C LYS A 6 20.81 12.34 13.33
N ASN A 7 20.64 13.19 12.32
CA ASN A 7 19.33 13.50 11.76
C ASN A 7 18.69 12.18 11.32
N ARG A 8 17.66 11.74 12.02
CA ARG A 8 16.92 10.53 11.65
C ARG A 8 16.25 10.82 10.32
N VAL A 9 16.69 10.12 9.27
CA VAL A 9 16.04 10.16 7.96
C VAL A 9 14.59 9.75 8.16
N LYS A 10 13.68 10.66 7.85
CA LYS A 10 12.24 10.43 7.96
C LYS A 10 11.88 9.30 6.98
N ARG A 11 11.08 8.36 7.47
CA ARG A 11 10.67 7.19 6.69
C ARG A 11 9.61 7.55 5.65
N GLY A 12 8.73 8.49 6.00
CA GLY A 12 7.49 8.72 5.25
C GLY A 12 6.38 7.72 5.59
N HIS A 13 5.24 7.86 4.92
CA HIS A 13 4.14 6.90 4.97
C HIS A 13 4.33 5.82 3.89
N GLN A 14 3.76 4.63 4.09
CA GLN A 14 3.89 3.53 3.13
C GLN A 14 2.97 3.78 1.93
N ILE A 15 3.49 3.60 0.73
CA ILE A 15 2.79 3.86 -0.53
C ILE A 15 2.46 2.56 -1.26
N ALA A 16 3.47 1.70 -1.41
CA ALA A 16 3.38 0.49 -2.23
C ALA A 16 4.35 -0.58 -1.75
N ILE A 17 4.24 -1.78 -2.33
CA ILE A 17 5.25 -2.84 -2.27
C ILE A 17 5.89 -3.02 -3.64
N LEU A 18 7.21 -3.12 -3.68
CA LEU A 18 7.95 -3.59 -4.83
C LEU A 18 8.37 -5.04 -4.61
N ILE A 19 8.12 -5.90 -5.59
CA ILE A 19 8.59 -7.28 -5.63
C ILE A 19 9.57 -7.41 -6.78
N GLY A 20 10.86 -7.57 -6.46
CA GLY A 20 11.87 -7.97 -7.43
C GLY A 20 11.79 -9.47 -7.65
N LEU A 21 11.32 -9.89 -8.82
CA LEU A 21 11.24 -11.28 -9.21
C LEU A 21 12.52 -11.67 -9.95
N HIS A 22 13.20 -12.70 -9.48
CA HIS A 22 14.45 -13.18 -10.07
C HIS A 22 14.41 -14.70 -10.30
N ASP A 23 15.48 -15.20 -10.93
CA ASP A 23 15.62 -16.62 -11.25
C ASP A 23 15.62 -17.50 -9.99
N ASP A 24 16.27 -17.05 -8.92
CA ASP A 24 16.55 -17.80 -7.70
C ASP A 24 15.81 -17.28 -6.45
N ASP A 25 15.28 -16.06 -6.49
CA ASP A 25 14.57 -15.46 -5.35
C ASP A 25 13.50 -14.44 -5.76
N ALA A 26 12.68 -14.07 -4.78
CA ALA A 26 11.79 -12.92 -4.84
C ALA A 26 12.12 -12.00 -3.66
N VAL A 27 12.36 -10.73 -3.93
CA VAL A 27 12.77 -9.75 -2.92
C VAL A 27 11.70 -8.69 -2.74
N PHE A 28 11.19 -8.55 -1.52
CA PHE A 28 10.14 -7.61 -1.17
C PHE A 28 10.72 -6.35 -0.57
N TRP A 29 10.23 -5.21 -1.06
CA TRP A 29 10.61 -3.88 -0.62
C TRP A 29 9.36 -3.06 -0.28
N LYS A 30 9.32 -2.49 0.92
CA LYS A 30 8.29 -1.51 1.30
C LYS A 30 8.71 -0.14 0.75
N ILE A 31 7.90 0.41 -0.15
CA ILE A 31 8.07 1.77 -0.67
C ILE A 31 7.34 2.72 0.26
N TYR A 32 8.08 3.70 0.78
CA TYR A 32 7.54 4.83 1.52
C TYR A 32 7.76 6.13 0.74
N SER A 33 7.01 7.17 1.11
CA SER A 33 7.09 8.49 0.46
C SER A 33 8.49 9.10 0.45
N GLU A 34 9.35 8.73 1.41
CA GLU A 34 10.72 9.28 1.50
C GLU A 34 11.82 8.22 1.38
N SER A 35 11.50 6.92 1.55
CA SER A 35 12.51 5.85 1.60
C SER A 35 11.99 4.54 1.05
N ILE A 36 12.89 3.63 0.66
CA ILE A 36 12.54 2.26 0.31
C ILE A 36 13.31 1.33 1.23
N ARG A 37 12.62 0.37 1.84
CA ARG A 37 13.19 -0.51 2.86
C ARG A 37 12.96 -1.97 2.52
N PHE A 38 13.99 -2.76 2.74
CA PHE A 38 13.88 -4.22 2.66
C PHE A 38 12.78 -4.72 3.59
N HIS A 39 11.98 -5.66 3.11
CA HIS A 39 10.95 -6.32 3.89
C HIS A 39 11.28 -7.79 4.13
N SER A 40 11.45 -8.55 3.06
CA SER A 40 11.74 -9.98 3.11
C SER A 40 12.35 -10.47 1.80
N ARG A 41 12.94 -11.66 1.83
CA ARG A 41 13.42 -12.37 0.65
C ARG A 41 12.93 -13.81 0.73
N LEU A 42 12.32 -14.28 -0.34
CA LEU A 42 11.89 -15.66 -0.51
C LEU A 42 12.88 -16.35 -1.45
N LYS A 43 13.55 -17.38 -0.96
CA LYS A 43 14.48 -18.17 -1.78
C LYS A 43 13.70 -19.26 -2.50
N ARG A 44 13.95 -19.42 -3.78
CA ARG A 44 13.36 -20.47 -4.62
C ARG A 44 14.03 -21.85 -4.39
N GLY A 45 15.21 -21.87 -3.76
CA GLY A 45 15.96 -23.08 -3.39
C GLY A 45 16.71 -23.77 -4.54
N ARG A 46 16.18 -23.74 -5.76
CA ARG A 46 16.85 -24.20 -7.00
C ARG A 46 16.72 -23.13 -8.09
N LYS A 47 17.65 -23.14 -9.07
CA LYS A 47 17.54 -22.31 -10.28
C LYS A 47 16.27 -22.68 -11.06
N ARG A 48 15.62 -21.71 -11.69
CA ARG A 48 14.33 -21.93 -12.37
C ARG A 48 14.39 -23.02 -13.44
N LYS A 49 15.50 -23.10 -14.19
CA LYS A 49 15.71 -24.10 -15.25
C LYS A 49 15.63 -25.56 -14.77
N SER A 50 15.87 -25.81 -13.49
CA SER A 50 15.84 -27.16 -12.91
C SER A 50 14.59 -27.44 -12.08
N GLN A 51 13.54 -26.62 -12.22
CA GLN A 51 12.31 -26.74 -11.46
C GLN A 51 11.11 -27.20 -12.30
N ASN A 52 10.40 -28.19 -11.77
CA ASN A 52 9.10 -28.62 -12.29
C ASN A 52 7.99 -27.62 -11.89
N LYS A 53 6.85 -27.68 -12.60
CA LYS A 53 5.66 -26.83 -12.39
C LYS A 53 5.21 -26.75 -10.93
N LYS A 54 5.31 -27.84 -10.17
CA LYS A 54 4.94 -27.89 -8.74
C LYS A 54 5.79 -26.94 -7.88
N HIS A 55 7.10 -26.87 -8.12
CA HIS A 55 7.98 -25.96 -7.38
C HIS A 55 7.67 -24.50 -7.71
N LEU A 56 7.40 -24.19 -8.98
CA LEU A 56 7.00 -22.85 -9.40
C LEU A 56 5.68 -22.43 -8.75
N TYR A 57 4.71 -23.34 -8.70
CA TYR A 57 3.43 -23.12 -8.01
C TYR A 57 3.63 -22.78 -6.53
N HIS A 58 4.39 -23.60 -5.79
CA HIS A 58 4.64 -23.36 -4.37
C HIS A 58 5.36 -22.04 -4.13
N PHE A 59 6.33 -21.69 -4.98
CA PHE A 59 7.03 -20.42 -4.88
C PHE A 59 6.08 -19.22 -5.07
N HIS A 60 5.17 -19.29 -6.05
CA HIS A 60 4.15 -18.26 -6.21
C HIS A 60 3.17 -18.21 -5.04
N GLU A 61 2.79 -19.35 -4.45
CA GLU A 61 1.98 -19.38 -3.23
C GLU A 61 2.67 -18.70 -2.04
N GLU A 62 3.99 -18.87 -1.87
CA GLU A 62 4.75 -18.18 -0.83
C GLU A 62 4.76 -16.65 -1.03
N ILE A 63 4.88 -16.20 -2.28
CA ILE A 63 4.76 -14.76 -2.63
C ILE A 63 3.37 -14.26 -2.25
N ILE A 64 2.31 -15.00 -2.58
CA ILE A 64 0.92 -14.64 -2.26
C ILE A 64 0.68 -14.61 -0.75
N ASN A 65 1.20 -15.58 0.00
CA ASN A 65 1.07 -15.61 1.45
C ASN A 65 1.76 -14.40 2.11
N THR A 66 2.91 -14.00 1.59
CA THR A 66 3.60 -12.77 2.02
C THR A 66 2.76 -11.53 1.69
N LEU A 67 2.18 -11.45 0.49
CA LEU A 67 1.31 -10.35 0.08
C LEU A 67 0.03 -10.25 0.93
N ARG A 68 -0.59 -11.38 1.30
CA ARG A 68 -1.82 -11.40 2.12
C ARG A 68 -1.66 -10.66 3.44
N ALA A 69 -0.53 -10.85 4.12
CA ALA A 69 -0.24 -10.14 5.36
C ALA A 69 -0.19 -8.62 5.13
N ILE A 70 0.45 -8.18 4.05
CA ILE A 70 0.60 -6.76 3.72
C ILE A 70 -0.74 -6.13 3.27
N ILE A 71 -1.54 -6.86 2.50
CA ILE A 71 -2.88 -6.42 2.07
C ILE A 71 -3.80 -6.24 3.28
N LYS A 72 -3.66 -7.10 4.30
CA LYS A 72 -4.39 -6.96 5.57
C LYS A 72 -4.03 -5.66 6.29
N GLU A 73 -2.77 -5.21 6.24
CA GLU A 73 -2.33 -3.90 6.75
C GLU A 73 -2.92 -2.71 5.97
N GLY A 74 -3.52 -2.97 4.80
CA GLY A 74 -4.26 -1.98 4.01
C GLY A 74 -3.54 -1.49 2.75
N ILE A 75 -2.32 -1.99 2.47
CA ILE A 75 -1.54 -1.63 1.28
C ILE A 75 -1.82 -2.61 0.15
N ARG A 76 -2.34 -2.10 -0.96
CA ARG A 76 -2.78 -2.87 -2.13
C ARG A 76 -2.14 -2.41 -3.44
N SER A 77 -1.24 -1.44 -3.40
CA SER A 77 -0.37 -1.10 -4.52
C SER A 77 0.83 -2.05 -4.56
N VAL A 78 0.92 -2.89 -5.60
CA VAL A 78 2.00 -3.85 -5.79
C VAL A 78 2.67 -3.62 -7.15
N ILE A 79 3.98 -3.41 -7.11
CA ILE A 79 4.81 -3.20 -8.29
C ILE A 79 5.68 -4.44 -8.47
N LEU A 80 5.55 -5.10 -9.61
CA LEU A 80 6.32 -6.27 -9.99
C LEU A 80 7.46 -5.84 -10.90
N LEU A 81 8.69 -6.08 -10.46
CA LEU A 81 9.88 -5.84 -11.25
C LEU A 81 10.46 -7.16 -11.72
N SER A 82 10.63 -7.27 -13.03
CA SER A 82 11.37 -8.36 -13.67
C SER A 82 12.60 -7.84 -14.41
N PRO A 83 13.68 -8.62 -14.48
CA PRO A 83 14.80 -8.33 -15.36
C PRO A 83 14.35 -8.18 -16.81
N PRO A 84 15.07 -7.42 -17.65
CA PRO A 84 14.77 -7.33 -19.07
C PRO A 84 14.74 -8.72 -19.73
N LYS A 85 13.80 -8.94 -20.64
CA LYS A 85 13.60 -10.19 -21.40
C LYS A 85 13.15 -11.40 -20.57
N GLU A 86 12.84 -11.22 -19.29
CA GLU A 86 12.32 -12.28 -18.42
C GLU A 86 10.83 -12.06 -18.15
N GLU A 87 10.00 -13.09 -18.34
CA GLU A 87 8.53 -13.02 -18.21
C GLU A 87 8.04 -13.26 -16.77
N TYR A 88 8.89 -13.02 -15.76
CA TYR A 88 8.60 -13.49 -14.40
C TYR A 88 7.38 -12.81 -13.77
N SER A 89 7.22 -11.52 -14.03
CA SER A 89 6.03 -10.77 -13.62
C SER A 89 4.78 -11.34 -14.26
N ASP A 90 4.83 -11.72 -15.54
CA ASP A 90 3.71 -12.27 -16.28
C ASP A 90 3.35 -13.68 -15.83
N GLU A 91 4.34 -14.54 -15.60
CA GLU A 91 4.11 -15.86 -15.01
C GLU A 91 3.46 -15.78 -13.63
N PHE A 92 3.91 -14.84 -12.78
CA PHE A 92 3.30 -14.62 -11.48
C PHE A 92 1.86 -14.09 -11.60
N LEU A 93 1.61 -13.11 -12.47
CA LEU A 93 0.25 -12.60 -12.70
C LEU A 93 -0.68 -13.67 -13.28
N ASN A 94 -0.18 -14.54 -14.16
CA ASN A 94 -0.93 -15.69 -14.67
C ASN A 94 -1.30 -16.66 -13.54
N HIS A 95 -0.40 -16.89 -12.59
CA HIS A 95 -0.70 -17.66 -11.38
C HIS A 95 -1.76 -16.98 -10.52
N VAL A 96 -1.64 -15.66 -10.29
CA VAL A 96 -2.64 -14.88 -9.55
C VAL A 96 -4.00 -14.98 -10.23
N ASN A 97 -4.06 -14.82 -11.56
CA ASN A 97 -5.32 -14.90 -12.30
C ASN A 97 -5.97 -16.28 -12.19
N LYS A 98 -5.18 -17.36 -12.27
CA LYS A 98 -5.69 -18.74 -12.21
C LYS A 98 -6.13 -19.16 -10.82
N HIS A 99 -5.38 -18.79 -9.78
CA HIS A 99 -5.55 -19.36 -8.43
C HIS A 99 -6.05 -18.35 -7.39
N HIS A 100 -5.84 -17.06 -7.62
CA HIS A 100 -6.18 -15.97 -6.70
C HIS A 100 -6.91 -14.83 -7.41
N SER A 101 -7.80 -15.13 -8.35
CA SER A 101 -8.54 -14.12 -9.12
C SER A 101 -9.31 -13.11 -8.25
N TRP A 102 -9.63 -13.46 -6.99
CA TRP A 102 -10.19 -12.55 -5.99
C TRP A 102 -9.30 -11.35 -5.66
N LEU A 103 -7.99 -11.41 -5.93
CA LEU A 103 -7.06 -10.28 -5.83
C LEU A 103 -7.21 -9.29 -7.00
N LEU A 104 -7.78 -9.73 -8.13
CA LEU A 104 -7.94 -8.91 -9.34
C LEU A 104 -9.37 -8.38 -9.48
N LYS A 105 -10.34 -9.12 -8.94
CA LYS A 105 -11.77 -8.76 -8.97
C LYS A 105 -12.06 -7.57 -8.06
N LYS A 106 -13.05 -6.77 -8.46
CA LYS A 106 -13.55 -5.63 -7.69
C LYS A 106 -13.97 -6.06 -6.28
N GLY A 107 -13.45 -5.37 -5.27
CA GLY A 107 -13.82 -5.59 -3.87
C GLY A 107 -12.75 -5.22 -2.84
N ASP A 108 -13.00 -5.56 -1.58
CA ASP A 108 -12.19 -5.23 -0.39
C ASP A 108 -10.77 -5.80 -0.39
N LYS A 109 -10.49 -6.72 -1.30
CA LYS A 109 -9.22 -7.40 -1.40
C LYS A 109 -8.53 -7.16 -2.74
N GLN A 110 -9.11 -6.32 -3.60
CA GLN A 110 -8.54 -6.00 -4.90
C GLN A 110 -7.18 -5.33 -4.72
N VAL A 111 -6.21 -5.82 -5.47
CA VAL A 111 -4.82 -5.34 -5.52
C VAL A 111 -4.58 -4.72 -6.88
N VAL A 112 -3.91 -3.57 -6.88
CA VAL A 112 -3.43 -2.92 -8.10
C VAL A 112 -2.03 -3.43 -8.37
N PHE A 113 -1.89 -4.21 -9.44
CA PHE A 113 -0.61 -4.71 -9.90
C PHE A 113 -0.10 -3.86 -11.07
N SER A 114 1.11 -3.34 -10.94
CA SER A 114 1.83 -2.68 -12.01
C SER A 114 3.11 -3.42 -12.32
N LYS A 115 3.50 -3.45 -13.58
CA LYS A 115 4.73 -4.09 -14.03
C LYS A 115 5.77 -3.06 -14.42
N ILE A 116 7.02 -3.32 -14.07
CA ILE A 116 8.17 -2.60 -14.62
C ILE A 116 9.26 -3.59 -15.03
N MET A 117 9.99 -3.22 -16.08
CA MET A 117 11.23 -3.85 -16.46
C MET A 117 12.38 -2.96 -15.99
N GLY A 118 13.42 -3.56 -15.42
CA GLY A 118 14.57 -2.79 -14.97
C GLY A 118 15.65 -3.64 -14.34
N ASN A 119 16.71 -2.97 -13.90
CA ASN A 119 17.80 -3.62 -13.18
C ASN A 119 17.28 -4.29 -11.91
N GLN A 120 17.90 -5.41 -11.54
CA GLN A 120 17.43 -6.32 -10.48
C GLN A 120 17.17 -5.58 -9.17
N ALA A 121 16.00 -5.69 -8.54
CA ALA A 121 15.76 -5.17 -7.20
C ALA A 121 16.29 -6.11 -6.10
N LYS A 122 17.53 -6.61 -6.22
CA LYS A 122 18.10 -7.59 -5.27
C LYS A 122 18.68 -6.93 -4.03
N THR A 123 19.30 -5.79 -4.19
CA THR A 123 20.04 -5.09 -3.14
C THR A 123 19.50 -3.68 -2.90
N GLN A 124 19.89 -3.11 -1.77
CA GLN A 124 19.54 -1.73 -1.43
C GLN A 124 20.08 -0.73 -2.47
N LYS A 125 21.26 -1.00 -3.07
CA LYS A 125 21.85 -0.15 -4.11
C LYS A 125 20.97 -0.11 -5.35
N ASP A 126 20.49 -1.28 -5.78
CA ASP A 126 19.66 -1.39 -6.98
C ASP A 126 18.35 -0.63 -6.83
N VAL A 127 17.72 -0.75 -5.66
CA VAL A 127 16.48 -0.06 -5.34
C VAL A 127 16.67 1.45 -5.21
N TYR A 128 17.83 1.91 -4.73
CA TYR A 128 18.17 3.32 -4.77
C TYR A 128 18.34 3.83 -6.19
N TYR A 129 18.99 3.06 -7.06
CA TYR A 129 19.09 3.40 -8.48
C TYR A 129 17.72 3.41 -9.18
N LEU A 130 16.83 2.45 -8.87
CA LEU A 130 15.45 2.46 -9.37
C LEU A 130 14.71 3.72 -8.94
N LYS A 131 14.87 4.13 -7.68
CA LYS A 131 14.24 5.35 -7.15
C LYS A 131 14.65 6.63 -7.89
N THR A 132 15.85 6.67 -8.50
CA THR A 132 16.27 7.84 -9.29
C THR A 132 15.66 7.87 -10.68
N GLN A 133 15.03 6.79 -11.14
CA GLN A 133 14.45 6.72 -12.47
C GLN A 133 13.07 7.37 -12.52
N LYS A 134 12.82 8.19 -13.55
CA LYS A 134 11.54 8.89 -13.75
C LYS A 134 10.37 7.91 -13.87
N TYR A 135 10.53 6.88 -14.69
CA TYR A 135 9.50 5.85 -14.92
C TYR A 135 9.09 5.14 -13.62
N PHE A 136 10.03 4.95 -12.68
CA PHE A 136 9.74 4.29 -11.41
C PHE A 136 8.89 5.19 -10.52
N LYS A 137 9.15 6.50 -10.52
CA LYS A 137 8.31 7.46 -9.80
C LYS A 137 6.90 7.50 -10.40
N GLU A 138 6.80 7.56 -11.72
CA GLU A 138 5.52 7.59 -12.45
C GLU A 138 4.69 6.35 -12.14
N ILE A 139 5.25 5.14 -12.23
CA ILE A 139 4.50 3.91 -11.96
C ILE A 139 4.06 3.82 -10.50
N VAL A 140 4.90 4.26 -9.54
CA VAL A 140 4.54 4.27 -8.11
C VAL A 140 3.35 5.19 -7.87
N ASP A 141 3.37 6.36 -8.50
CA ASP A 141 2.33 7.37 -8.35
C ASP A 141 1.02 6.92 -8.99
N GLU A 142 1.08 6.36 -10.19
CA GLU A 142 -0.07 5.80 -10.91
C GLU A 142 -0.70 4.64 -10.13
N THR A 143 0.10 3.65 -9.72
CA THR A 143 -0.37 2.48 -8.96
C THR A 143 -1.04 2.91 -7.66
N SER A 144 -0.42 3.85 -6.95
CA SER A 144 -0.95 4.40 -5.69
C SER A 144 -2.24 5.20 -5.89
N ASN A 145 -2.35 5.95 -6.99
CA ASN A 145 -3.56 6.68 -7.34
C ASN A 145 -4.71 5.72 -7.67
N GLN A 146 -4.46 4.70 -8.50
CA GLN A 146 -5.45 3.67 -8.83
C GLN A 146 -5.95 2.96 -7.57
N GLU A 147 -5.05 2.59 -6.64
CA GLU A 147 -5.47 2.03 -5.35
C GLU A 147 -6.35 3.02 -4.58
N GLY A 148 -5.98 4.30 -4.55
CA GLY A 148 -6.77 5.35 -3.91
C GLY A 148 -8.19 5.46 -4.50
N LEU A 149 -8.30 5.44 -5.82
CA LEU A 149 -9.58 5.47 -6.53
C LEU A 149 -10.44 4.25 -6.21
N LEU A 150 -9.87 3.04 -6.18
CA LEU A 150 -10.61 1.83 -5.79
C LEU A 150 -11.15 1.92 -4.36
N ILE A 151 -10.38 2.49 -3.43
CA ILE A 151 -10.83 2.72 -2.06
C ILE A 151 -11.98 3.75 -2.02
N LEU A 152 -11.93 4.77 -2.88
CA LEU A 152 -12.94 5.84 -2.97
C LEU A 152 -14.18 5.43 -3.76
N GLU A 153 -14.11 4.43 -4.64
CA GLU A 153 -15.32 3.86 -5.27
C GLU A 153 -16.30 3.35 -4.22
N LYS A 154 -15.79 2.70 -3.16
CA LYS A 154 -16.62 2.28 -2.02
C LYS A 154 -17.30 3.44 -1.32
N LEU A 155 -16.60 4.57 -1.17
CA LEU A 155 -17.19 5.78 -0.62
C LEU A 155 -18.35 6.26 -1.50
N LYS A 156 -18.16 6.30 -2.83
CA LYS A 156 -19.24 6.69 -3.77
C LYS A 156 -20.45 5.76 -3.63
N GLU A 157 -20.23 4.45 -3.48
CA GLU A 157 -21.32 3.50 -3.23
C GLU A 157 -22.04 3.77 -1.91
N ILE A 158 -21.32 4.10 -0.84
CA ILE A 158 -21.90 4.44 0.47
C ILE A 158 -22.76 5.70 0.38
N ILE A 159 -22.24 6.75 -0.28
CA ILE A 159 -22.96 8.02 -0.49
C ILE A 159 -24.27 7.76 -1.23
N ASN A 160 -24.25 6.91 -2.27
CA ASN A 160 -25.41 6.68 -3.13
C ASN A 160 -26.43 5.68 -2.55
N LYS A 161 -25.99 4.66 -1.79
CA LYS A 161 -26.87 3.57 -1.32
C LYS A 161 -27.71 3.92 -0.09
N ASN A 162 -27.46 5.08 0.55
CA ASN A 162 -28.16 5.57 1.75
C ASN A 162 -28.45 4.44 2.78
N LYS A 163 -27.44 3.62 3.09
CA LYS A 163 -27.58 2.54 4.06
C LYS A 163 -27.75 3.15 5.45
N LYS A 164 -28.74 2.71 6.22
CA LYS A 164 -29.07 3.24 7.57
C LYS A 164 -27.90 3.31 8.55
N PHE A 165 -26.84 2.53 8.36
CA PHE A 165 -25.71 2.42 9.29
C PHE A 165 -24.37 2.92 8.74
N SER A 166 -24.34 3.40 7.49
CA SER A 166 -23.11 3.93 6.93
C SER A 166 -22.85 5.34 7.44
N LYS A 167 -21.59 5.63 7.76
CA LYS A 167 -21.18 6.93 8.33
C LYS A 167 -19.97 7.47 7.58
N ILE A 168 -19.99 8.74 7.23
CA ILE A 168 -18.87 9.45 6.60
C ILE A 168 -18.47 10.60 7.51
N LEU A 169 -17.18 10.68 7.84
CA LEU A 169 -16.60 11.71 8.69
C LEU A 169 -15.43 12.36 7.96
N TYR A 170 -15.31 13.67 8.06
CA TYR A 170 -14.29 14.41 7.32
C TYR A 170 -13.60 15.50 8.16
N THR A 171 -14.02 15.68 9.41
CA THR A 171 -13.29 16.53 10.36
C THR A 171 -12.44 15.70 11.31
N TRP A 172 -11.32 16.28 11.75
CA TRP A 172 -10.47 15.66 12.77
C TRP A 172 -11.23 15.39 14.08
N ARG A 173 -12.16 16.28 14.47
CA ARG A 173 -12.89 16.18 15.74
C ARG A 173 -13.80 14.95 15.75
N GLU A 174 -14.54 14.72 14.67
CA GLU A 174 -15.42 13.56 14.53
C GLU A 174 -14.62 12.26 14.53
N ILE A 175 -13.52 12.20 13.77
CA ILE A 175 -12.70 11.00 13.65
C ILE A 175 -11.99 10.70 14.98
N ASP A 176 -11.39 11.68 15.65
CA ASP A 176 -10.74 11.46 16.96
C ASP A 176 -11.75 11.04 18.02
N TYR A 177 -12.99 11.54 17.97
CA TYR A 177 -14.07 11.10 18.86
C TYR A 177 -14.42 9.62 18.65
N GLU A 178 -14.70 9.20 17.41
CA GLU A 178 -15.01 7.79 17.11
C GLU A 178 -13.86 6.85 17.49
N LEU A 179 -12.62 7.24 17.17
CA LEU A 179 -11.45 6.43 17.51
C LEU A 179 -11.27 6.26 19.03
N ARG A 180 -11.66 7.25 19.84
CA ARG A 180 -11.66 7.12 21.30
C ARG A 180 -12.75 6.17 21.78
N LEU A 181 -13.95 6.23 21.20
CA LEU A 181 -15.04 5.31 21.53
C LEU A 181 -14.64 3.86 21.22
N ILE A 182 -14.11 3.60 20.02
CA ILE A 182 -13.63 2.26 19.62
C ILE A 182 -12.50 1.79 20.54
N LYS A 183 -11.62 2.69 20.98
CA LYS A 183 -10.55 2.35 21.92
C LYS A 183 -11.11 1.94 23.30
N GLN A 184 -12.20 2.55 23.75
CA GLN A 184 -12.86 2.21 25.02
C GLN A 184 -13.71 0.94 24.90
N ASN A 185 -14.36 0.75 23.76
CA ASN A 185 -15.16 -0.43 23.46
C ASN A 185 -14.75 -1.03 22.10
N PRO A 186 -13.84 -2.03 22.10
CA PRO A 186 -13.36 -2.68 20.89
C PRO A 186 -14.43 -3.41 20.07
N ASN A 187 -15.61 -3.66 20.63
CA ASN A 187 -16.73 -4.29 19.93
C ASN A 187 -17.48 -3.33 18.99
N LEU A 188 -17.20 -2.02 19.08
CA LEU A 188 -17.77 -1.04 18.16
C LEU A 188 -17.26 -1.26 16.72
N PRO A 189 -18.09 -0.96 15.71
CA PRO A 189 -17.68 -1.06 14.32
C PRO A 189 -16.48 -0.15 14.06
N LYS A 190 -15.45 -0.71 13.43
CA LYS A 190 -14.27 0.04 13.01
C LYS A 190 -14.51 0.67 11.64
N PRO A 191 -13.95 1.86 11.38
CA PRO A 191 -13.99 2.42 10.03
C PRO A 191 -13.22 1.53 9.07
N ASN A 192 -13.72 1.44 7.83
CA ASN A 192 -13.10 0.64 6.78
C ASN A 192 -11.76 1.26 6.37
N TYR A 193 -11.73 2.59 6.24
CA TYR A 193 -10.55 3.37 5.86
C TYR A 193 -10.55 4.76 6.50
N ILE A 194 -9.35 5.23 6.83
CA ILE A 194 -9.05 6.65 7.03
C ILE A 194 -8.12 7.10 5.89
N ILE A 195 -8.53 8.10 5.14
CA ILE A 195 -7.83 8.61 3.96
C ILE A 195 -7.44 10.06 4.21
N LEU A 196 -6.20 10.41 3.87
CA LEU A 196 -5.70 11.78 4.01
C LEU A 196 -4.94 12.20 2.76
N THR A 197 -4.94 13.48 2.45
CA THR A 197 -4.00 14.02 1.47
C THR A 197 -2.62 14.24 2.10
N GLU A 198 -1.57 14.15 1.29
CA GLU A 198 -0.21 14.49 1.74
C GLU A 198 -0.14 15.92 2.31
N GLU A 199 -0.88 16.85 1.73
CA GLU A 199 -0.91 18.24 2.16
C GLU A 199 -1.53 18.37 3.56
N PHE A 200 -2.65 17.69 3.79
CA PHE A 200 -3.29 17.65 5.11
C PHE A 200 -2.33 17.10 6.18
N GLN A 201 -1.53 16.08 5.83
CA GLN A 201 -0.51 15.53 6.73
C GLN A 201 0.64 16.51 7.00
N LYS A 202 1.07 17.28 6.01
CA LYS A 202 2.22 18.20 6.09
C LYS A 202 1.88 19.53 6.77
N LYS A 203 0.60 19.94 6.79
CA LYS A 203 0.13 21.20 7.41
C LYS A 203 0.55 21.31 8.90
N PRO A 204 1.35 22.32 9.30
CA PRO A 204 1.85 22.44 10.67
C PRO A 204 0.76 22.44 11.75
N LYS A 205 -0.36 23.14 11.49
CA LYS A 205 -1.53 23.22 12.39
C LYS A 205 -2.18 21.86 12.66
N ASN A 206 -2.07 20.91 11.72
CA ASN A 206 -2.69 19.60 11.79
C ASN A 206 -1.70 18.48 12.11
N ARG A 207 -0.39 18.75 12.10
CA ARG A 207 0.65 17.71 12.22
C ARG A 207 0.48 16.79 13.43
N ASN A 208 0.33 17.36 14.63
CA ASN A 208 0.18 16.56 15.86
C ASN A 208 -1.13 15.76 15.87
N LYS A 209 -2.21 16.40 15.40
CA LYS A 209 -3.55 15.82 15.27
C LYS A 209 -3.55 14.63 14.31
N THR A 210 -2.93 14.79 13.14
CA THR A 210 -2.80 13.77 12.10
C THR A 210 -1.93 12.61 12.56
N HIS A 211 -0.78 12.88 13.19
CA HIS A 211 0.08 11.83 13.74
C HIS A 211 -0.64 10.99 14.80
N ARG A 212 -1.42 11.64 15.66
CA ARG A 212 -2.23 10.95 16.67
C ARG A 212 -3.30 10.05 16.03
N ILE A 213 -4.07 10.55 15.05
CA ILE A 213 -5.07 9.73 14.34
C ILE A 213 -4.41 8.51 13.70
N ILE A 214 -3.32 8.70 12.95
CA ILE A 214 -2.62 7.61 12.27
C ILE A 214 -2.09 6.58 13.28
N GLN A 215 -1.57 7.04 14.43
CA GLN A 215 -1.07 6.15 15.47
C GLN A 215 -2.20 5.34 16.12
N ILE A 216 -3.34 5.97 16.44
CA ILE A 216 -4.49 5.27 17.01
C ILE A 216 -5.06 4.29 15.98
N ALA A 217 -5.22 4.71 14.73
CA ALA A 217 -5.69 3.85 13.65
C ALA A 217 -4.82 2.60 13.51
N LYS A 218 -3.49 2.76 13.52
CA LYS A 218 -2.55 1.64 13.49
C LYS A 218 -2.74 0.69 14.67
N ASN A 219 -2.88 1.21 15.89
CA ASN A 219 -3.07 0.40 17.10
C ASN A 219 -4.41 -0.36 17.09
N LEU A 220 -5.43 0.19 16.43
CA LEU A 220 -6.75 -0.41 16.27
C LEU A 220 -6.86 -1.29 15.01
N GLU A 221 -5.77 -1.48 14.27
CA GLU A 221 -5.73 -2.19 12.98
C GLU A 221 -6.68 -1.62 11.91
N ILE A 222 -6.91 -0.30 11.97
CA ILE A 222 -7.69 0.43 10.98
C ILE A 222 -6.80 0.76 9.78
N LYS A 223 -7.30 0.51 8.58
CA LYS A 223 -6.57 0.76 7.34
C LYS A 223 -6.46 2.27 7.10
N THR A 224 -5.26 2.71 6.73
CA THR A 224 -5.01 4.13 6.41
C THR A 224 -4.41 4.25 5.03
N LYS A 225 -4.85 5.26 4.26
CA LYS A 225 -4.26 5.59 2.95
C LYS A 225 -3.91 7.07 2.93
N ILE A 226 -2.71 7.38 2.44
CA ILE A 226 -2.34 8.76 2.12
C ILE A 226 -2.25 8.87 0.60
N VAL A 227 -2.94 9.87 0.06
CA VAL A 227 -3.00 10.14 -1.38
C VAL A 227 -2.28 11.46 -1.69
N LYS A 228 -1.70 11.56 -2.88
CA LYS A 228 -1.08 12.80 -3.33
C LYS A 228 -2.16 13.80 -3.68
N GLN A 229 -1.98 15.06 -3.28
CA GLN A 229 -2.93 16.13 -3.56
C GLN A 229 -3.20 16.29 -5.06
N GLU A 230 -2.15 16.20 -5.86
CA GLU A 230 -2.17 16.38 -7.32
C GLU A 230 -2.80 15.19 -8.08
N SER A 231 -3.10 14.09 -7.39
CA SER A 231 -3.71 12.91 -8.01
C SER A 231 -5.23 13.02 -8.01
N GLU A 232 -5.90 12.28 -8.90
CA GLU A 232 -7.36 12.26 -8.97
C GLU A 232 -7.99 11.82 -7.63
N ALA A 233 -7.44 10.79 -6.99
CA ALA A 233 -7.86 10.37 -5.66
C ALA A 233 -7.63 11.49 -4.61
N GLY A 234 -6.56 12.26 -4.74
CA GLY A 234 -6.29 13.44 -3.92
C GLY A 234 -7.36 14.51 -4.06
N ALA A 235 -7.71 14.86 -5.30
CA ALA A 235 -8.74 15.85 -5.60
C ALA A 235 -10.10 15.48 -4.97
N ILE A 236 -10.47 14.20 -5.01
CA ILE A 236 -11.71 13.71 -4.38
C ILE A 236 -11.64 13.88 -2.85
N VAL A 237 -10.54 13.47 -2.22
CA VAL A 237 -10.39 13.60 -0.75
C VAL A 237 -10.33 15.07 -0.33
N ASP A 238 -9.79 15.94 -1.17
CA ASP A 238 -9.71 17.38 -0.92
C ASP A 238 -11.09 18.06 -0.90
N GLN A 239 -12.07 17.55 -1.65
CA GLN A 239 -13.46 18.01 -1.55
C GLN A 239 -14.05 17.82 -0.13
N PHE A 240 -13.47 16.91 0.66
CA PHE A 240 -13.81 16.71 2.08
C PHE A 240 -12.87 17.48 3.04
N GLY A 241 -12.05 18.40 2.54
CA GLY A 241 -11.08 19.16 3.33
C GLY A 241 -9.77 18.41 3.59
N GLY A 242 -9.47 17.36 2.82
CA GLY A 242 -8.19 16.65 2.84
C GLY A 242 -8.08 15.53 3.88
N LEU A 243 -9.17 15.23 4.60
CA LEU A 243 -9.29 14.14 5.57
C LEU A 243 -10.67 13.49 5.42
N LEU A 244 -10.69 12.17 5.36
CA LEU A 244 -11.91 11.40 5.19
C LEU A 244 -11.82 10.09 5.96
N CYS A 245 -12.94 9.65 6.53
CA CYS A 245 -13.11 8.38 7.20
C CYS A 245 -14.52 7.88 6.89
N TYR A 246 -14.66 6.58 6.61
CA TYR A 246 -16.00 6.02 6.37
C TYR A 246 -16.18 4.64 7.00
N PHE A 247 -17.44 4.36 7.30
CA PHE A 247 -17.97 3.13 7.87
C PHE A 247 -19.00 2.56 6.88
N GLU A 248 -18.88 1.27 6.58
CA GLU A 248 -19.85 0.49 5.81
C GLU A 248 -20.76 -0.34 6.73
#